data_AF-A0A6B2LKV7-F1
#
_entry.id   AF-A0A6B2LKV7-F1
#
_cell.length_a   1.000
_cell.length_b   1.000
_cell.length_c   1.000
_cell.angle_alpha   90.00
_cell.angle_beta   90.00
_cell.angle_gamma   90.00
#
_symmetry.space_group_name_H-M   'P 1'
#
loop_
_entity.id
_entity.type
_entity.pdbx_description
1 polymer ?
#
loop_
_entity_poly.entity_id
_entity_poly.type
_entity_poly.pdbx_seq_one_letter_code
_entity_poly.pdbx_strand_id
1 'polypeptide(L)'
;MVLNGMTAAKDKFILTKYKVSHVLTVTKTVLSKKHPGIVYKVLPLNDLPEENIMSLFEEAHRFIDSATVCFVHCDAGVSRSPTIVISYLMYSERMSLKEAYMFVKERRKQIAPNPGFVEQLLEYEKVLFVSPQEDFLVDYFKIHYRINKFSDEQIAMALKESNRDIAKAFILLC
;
A
#
# COMPACT_ATOMS: atom_id res chain seq x y z
N MET A 1 -14.31 0.15 -2.19
CA MET A 1 -13.20 -0.66 -2.74
C MET A 1 -12.99 -1.92 -1.90
N VAL A 2 -12.47 -3.00 -2.49
CA VAL A 2 -12.12 -4.27 -1.83
C VAL A 2 -10.64 -4.56 -2.05
N LEU A 3 -9.91 -4.99 -1.02
CA LEU A 3 -8.48 -5.33 -1.09
C LEU A 3 -8.26 -6.79 -0.73
N ASN A 4 -7.61 -7.55 -1.63
CA ASN A 4 -7.23 -8.93 -1.34
C ASN A 4 -6.05 -9.43 -2.20
N GLY A 5 -5.73 -10.73 -2.11
CA GLY A 5 -4.78 -11.42 -2.98
C GLY A 5 -5.44 -12.03 -4.22
N MET A 6 -4.61 -12.60 -5.10
CA MET A 6 -5.00 -13.12 -6.41
C MET A 6 -6.04 -14.25 -6.32
N THR A 7 -5.96 -15.11 -5.31
CA THR A 7 -6.93 -16.22 -5.15
C THR A 7 -8.36 -15.70 -5.05
N ALA A 8 -8.58 -14.63 -4.26
CA ALA A 8 -9.89 -14.02 -4.13
C ALA A 8 -10.31 -13.23 -5.38
N ALA A 9 -9.35 -12.69 -6.14
CA ALA A 9 -9.63 -12.00 -7.40
C ALA A 9 -10.17 -12.95 -8.50
N LYS A 10 -9.89 -14.25 -8.40
CA LYS A 10 -10.38 -15.29 -9.32
C LYS A 10 -11.71 -15.92 -8.89
N ASP A 11 -12.17 -15.61 -7.69
CA ASP A 11 -13.35 -16.22 -7.10
C ASP A 11 -14.62 -15.46 -7.48
N LYS A 12 -15.44 -16.07 -8.35
CA LYS A 12 -16.71 -15.49 -8.81
C LYS A 12 -17.66 -15.17 -7.65
N PHE A 13 -17.70 -16.01 -6.61
CA PHE A 13 -18.57 -15.80 -5.46
C PHE A 13 -18.16 -14.55 -4.70
N ILE A 14 -16.86 -14.35 -4.46
CA ILE A 14 -16.33 -13.14 -3.82
C ILE A 14 -16.66 -11.90 -4.66
N LEU A 15 -16.35 -11.93 -5.96
CA LEU A 15 -16.61 -10.78 -6.84
C LEU A 15 -18.10 -10.43 -6.90
N THR A 16 -18.98 -11.44 -6.96
CA THR A 16 -20.44 -11.24 -6.96
C THR A 16 -20.94 -10.73 -5.61
N LYS A 17 -20.46 -11.30 -4.49
CA LYS A 17 -20.84 -10.91 -3.13
C LYS A 17 -20.57 -9.43 -2.87
N TYR A 18 -19.42 -8.93 -3.32
CA TYR A 18 -19.06 -7.52 -3.19
C TYR A 18 -19.55 -6.63 -4.32
N LYS A 19 -20.33 -7.17 -5.27
CA LYS A 19 -20.84 -6.44 -6.46
C LYS A 19 -19.71 -5.73 -7.21
N VAL A 20 -18.58 -6.42 -7.37
CA VAL A 20 -17.39 -5.87 -8.01
C VAL A 20 -17.71 -5.48 -9.46
N SER A 21 -17.44 -4.23 -9.78
CA SER A 21 -17.58 -3.67 -11.14
C SER A 21 -16.24 -3.63 -11.88
N HIS A 22 -15.14 -3.48 -11.15
CA HIS A 22 -13.79 -3.29 -11.69
C HIS A 22 -12.79 -4.13 -10.90
N VAL A 23 -11.80 -4.69 -11.59
CA VAL A 23 -10.67 -5.41 -10.97
C VAL A 23 -9.38 -4.74 -11.42
N LEU A 24 -8.62 -4.24 -10.45
CA LEU A 24 -7.29 -3.67 -10.63
C LEU A 24 -6.23 -4.68 -10.16
N THR A 25 -5.43 -5.16 -11.11
CA THR A 25 -4.35 -6.12 -10.89
C THR A 25 -3.01 -5.39 -10.84
N VAL A 26 -2.29 -5.47 -9.72
CA VAL A 26 -0.97 -4.83 -9.51
C VAL A 26 0.10 -5.93 -9.40
N THR A 27 0.36 -6.58 -10.52
CA THR A 27 1.35 -7.66 -10.70
C THR A 27 1.60 -7.85 -12.20
N LYS A 28 2.74 -8.42 -12.59
CA LYS A 28 3.00 -8.77 -13.99
C LYS A 28 2.13 -9.92 -14.49
N THR A 29 1.51 -10.68 -13.59
CA THR A 29 0.67 -11.83 -13.93
C THR A 29 -0.76 -11.41 -14.23
N VAL A 30 -1.23 -11.69 -15.43
CA VAL A 30 -2.64 -11.47 -15.81
C VAL A 30 -3.52 -12.59 -15.24
N LEU A 31 -4.71 -12.25 -14.77
CA LEU A 31 -5.70 -13.25 -14.36
C LEU A 31 -6.07 -14.15 -15.55
N SER A 32 -5.91 -15.46 -15.37
CA SER A 32 -6.29 -16.47 -16.36
C SER A 32 -7.81 -16.56 -16.59
N LYS A 33 -8.61 -16.02 -15.66
CA LYS A 33 -10.07 -16.03 -15.71
C LYS A 33 -10.61 -14.63 -15.46
N LYS A 34 -11.39 -14.12 -16.41
CA LYS A 34 -12.17 -12.89 -16.31
C LYS A 34 -13.66 -13.23 -16.30
N HIS A 35 -14.45 -12.40 -15.64
CA HIS A 35 -15.90 -12.58 -15.52
C HIS A 35 -16.63 -11.52 -16.36
N PRO A 36 -17.68 -11.90 -17.12
CA PRO A 36 -18.48 -10.95 -17.89
C PRO A 36 -19.05 -9.84 -17.01
N GLY A 37 -19.14 -8.62 -17.55
CA GLY A 37 -19.68 -7.46 -16.85
C GLY A 37 -18.71 -6.79 -15.86
N ILE A 38 -17.48 -7.29 -15.73
CA ILE A 38 -16.42 -6.66 -14.93
C ILE A 38 -15.36 -6.07 -15.85
N VAL A 39 -14.94 -4.84 -15.55
CA VAL A 39 -13.83 -4.17 -16.24
C VAL A 39 -12.52 -4.55 -15.56
N TYR A 40 -11.50 -4.92 -16.34
CA TYR A 40 -10.21 -5.37 -15.82
C TYR A 40 -9.09 -4.45 -16.28
N LYS A 41 -8.20 -4.08 -15.35
CA LYS A 41 -6.97 -3.34 -15.65
C LYS A 41 -5.78 -3.97 -14.95
N VAL A 42 -4.65 -4.02 -15.65
CA VAL A 42 -3.39 -4.55 -15.14
C VAL A 42 -2.37 -3.42 -15.14
N LEU A 43 -1.76 -3.20 -13.98
CA LEU A 43 -0.61 -2.33 -13.78
C LEU A 43 0.58 -3.23 -13.42
N PRO A 44 1.45 -3.56 -14.40
CA PRO A 44 2.51 -4.54 -14.20
C PRO A 44 3.61 -3.97 -13.30
N LEU A 45 3.86 -4.63 -12.17
CA LEU A 45 4.93 -4.25 -11.23
C LEU A 45 5.44 -5.47 -10.45
N ASN A 46 6.75 -5.55 -10.23
CA ASN A 46 7.31 -6.53 -9.29
C ASN A 46 7.16 -6.05 -7.84
N ASP A 47 7.32 -6.97 -6.88
CA ASP A 47 7.30 -6.64 -5.45
C ASP A 47 8.71 -6.39 -4.90
N LEU A 48 9.41 -5.45 -5.52
CA LEU A 48 10.80 -5.13 -5.17
C LEU A 48 10.88 -3.67 -4.67
N PRO A 49 11.74 -3.38 -3.68
CA PRO A 49 11.93 -2.02 -3.16
C PRO A 49 12.33 -1.00 -4.23
N GLU A 50 13.05 -1.44 -5.27
CA GLU A 50 13.57 -0.58 -6.34
C GLU A 50 12.52 -0.27 -7.43
N GLU A 51 11.37 -0.92 -7.42
CA GLU A 51 10.31 -0.67 -8.41
C GLU A 51 9.57 0.64 -8.11
N ASN A 52 9.29 1.44 -9.13
CA ASN A 52 8.61 2.72 -8.99
C ASN A 52 7.08 2.56 -8.99
N ILE A 53 6.51 2.17 -7.84
CA ILE A 53 5.05 2.06 -7.68
C ILE A 53 4.34 3.42 -7.69
N MET A 54 5.02 4.49 -7.26
CA MET A 54 4.45 5.84 -7.22
C MET A 54 4.05 6.34 -8.61
N SER A 55 4.81 5.95 -9.65
CA SER A 55 4.47 6.24 -11.05
C SER A 55 3.12 5.68 -11.50
N LEU A 56 2.57 4.68 -10.78
CA LEU A 56 1.29 4.05 -11.07
C LEU A 56 0.10 4.72 -10.37
N PHE A 57 0.34 5.62 -9.40
CA PHE A 57 -0.71 6.13 -8.52
C PHE A 57 -1.82 6.85 -9.29
N GLU A 58 -1.48 7.82 -10.13
CA GLU A 58 -2.46 8.59 -10.88
C GLU A 58 -3.34 7.70 -11.78
N GLU A 59 -2.73 6.74 -12.47
CA GLU A 59 -3.44 5.80 -13.34
C GLU A 59 -4.32 4.84 -12.53
N ALA A 60 -3.85 4.37 -11.38
CA ALA A 60 -4.61 3.52 -10.47
C ALA A 60 -5.81 4.27 -9.86
N HIS A 61 -5.61 5.51 -9.40
CA HIS A 61 -6.64 6.33 -8.77
C HIS A 61 -7.78 6.60 -9.74
N ARG A 62 -7.49 7.03 -10.98
CA ARG A 62 -8.53 7.21 -12.02
C ARG A 62 -9.35 5.96 -12.29
N PHE A 63 -8.71 4.79 -12.29
CA PHE A 63 -9.41 3.52 -12.50
C PHE A 63 -10.27 3.12 -11.29
N ILE A 64 -9.85 3.48 -10.08
CA ILE A 64 -10.64 3.29 -8.86
C ILE A 64 -11.85 4.24 -8.87
N ASP A 65 -11.66 5.52 -9.25
CA ASP A 65 -12.71 6.53 -9.33
C ASP A 65 -13.81 6.16 -10.34
N SER A 66 -13.46 5.48 -11.44
CA SER A 66 -14.43 5.05 -12.45
C SER A 66 -15.28 3.85 -12.01
N ALA A 67 -15.02 3.26 -10.85
CA ALA A 67 -15.64 2.04 -10.39
C ALA A 67 -16.71 2.28 -9.33
N THR A 68 -17.88 1.66 -9.46
CA THR A 68 -18.84 1.57 -8.34
C THR A 68 -18.24 0.77 -7.18
N VAL A 69 -17.62 -0.36 -7.49
CA VAL A 69 -16.79 -1.13 -6.57
C VAL A 69 -15.57 -1.65 -7.33
N CYS A 70 -14.39 -1.16 -6.95
CA CYS A 70 -13.10 -1.67 -7.42
C CYS A 70 -12.58 -2.76 -6.46
N PHE A 71 -12.12 -3.88 -7.02
CA PHE A 71 -11.37 -4.92 -6.33
C PHE A 71 -9.89 -4.78 -6.71
N VAL A 72 -9.05 -4.39 -5.75
CA VAL A 72 -7.62 -4.18 -5.97
C VAL A 72 -6.85 -5.36 -5.40
N HIS A 73 -5.99 -5.96 -6.21
CA HIS A 73 -5.19 -7.11 -5.79
C HIS A 73 -3.80 -7.12 -6.41
N CYS A 74 -2.89 -7.80 -5.72
CA CYS A 74 -1.62 -8.26 -6.26
C CYS A 74 -1.57 -9.79 -6.11
N ASP A 75 -0.40 -10.38 -5.85
CA ASP A 75 -0.30 -11.82 -5.63
C ASP A 75 -0.87 -12.21 -4.24
N ALA A 76 -0.27 -11.71 -3.16
CA ALA A 76 -0.67 -12.05 -1.78
C ALA A 76 -1.65 -11.04 -1.14
N GLY A 77 -1.81 -9.86 -1.73
CA GLY A 77 -2.55 -8.75 -1.10
C GLY A 77 -1.86 -8.25 0.17
N VAL A 78 -0.53 -8.15 0.14
CA VAL A 78 0.34 -7.80 1.29
C VAL A 78 1.12 -6.50 1.04
N SER A 79 1.72 -6.32 -0.13
CA SER A 79 2.61 -5.17 -0.40
C SER A 79 2.09 -4.24 -1.52
N ARG A 80 2.14 -4.67 -2.80
CA ARG A 80 1.72 -3.85 -3.96
C ARG A 80 0.28 -3.31 -3.89
N SER A 81 -0.73 -4.18 -3.78
CA SER A 81 -2.12 -3.71 -3.77
C SER A 81 -2.49 -2.89 -2.53
N PRO A 82 -2.02 -3.20 -1.31
CA PRO A 82 -2.19 -2.30 -0.18
C PRO A 82 -1.55 -0.93 -0.40
N THR A 83 -0.37 -0.86 -1.03
CA THR A 83 0.29 0.42 -1.35
C THR A 83 -0.59 1.31 -2.25
N ILE A 84 -1.19 0.73 -3.30
CA ILE A 84 -2.16 1.44 -4.14
C ILE A 84 -3.37 1.91 -3.33
N VAL A 85 -3.93 1.06 -2.47
CA VAL A 85 -5.09 1.42 -1.64
C VAL A 85 -4.75 2.55 -0.65
N ILE A 86 -3.58 2.49 -0.01
CA ILE A 86 -3.10 3.52 0.93
C ILE A 86 -2.92 4.85 0.20
N SER A 87 -2.21 4.86 -0.93
CA SER A 87 -2.03 6.10 -1.72
C SER A 87 -3.36 6.69 -2.19
N TYR A 88 -4.33 5.84 -2.55
CA TYR A 88 -5.66 6.29 -2.93
C TYR A 88 -6.40 6.95 -1.77
N LEU A 89 -6.37 6.37 -0.57
CA LEU A 89 -6.99 6.96 0.61
C LEU A 89 -6.34 8.30 1.00
N MET A 90 -5.01 8.41 0.86
CA MET A 90 -4.31 9.68 1.07
C MET A 90 -4.80 10.76 0.08
N TYR A 91 -4.98 10.36 -1.18
CA TYR A 91 -5.46 11.25 -2.24
C TYR A 91 -6.94 11.64 -2.08
N SER A 92 -7.85 10.67 -1.97
CA SER A 92 -9.30 10.89 -2.03
C SER A 92 -9.87 11.38 -0.70
N GLU A 93 -9.41 10.81 0.42
CA GLU A 93 -9.93 11.09 1.76
C GLU A 93 -9.07 12.09 2.54
N ARG A 94 -7.99 12.59 1.93
CA ARG A 94 -7.03 13.51 2.58
C ARG A 94 -6.43 12.96 3.87
N MET A 95 -6.31 11.64 3.98
CA MET A 95 -5.63 10.99 5.09
C MET A 95 -4.11 11.18 4.97
N SER A 96 -3.45 11.43 6.10
CA SER A 96 -2.00 11.25 6.20
C SER A 96 -1.61 9.79 5.88
N LEU A 97 -0.33 9.56 5.58
CA LEU A 97 0.19 8.20 5.39
C LEU A 97 -0.11 7.35 6.63
N LYS A 98 0.11 7.90 7.83
CA LYS A 98 -0.16 7.20 9.08
C LYS A 98 -1.63 6.78 9.19
N GLU A 99 -2.57 7.69 8.97
CA GLU A 99 -4.01 7.40 9.04
C GLU A 99 -4.41 6.36 7.99
N ALA A 100 -4.04 6.57 6.72
CA ALA A 100 -4.38 5.67 5.63
C ALA A 100 -3.79 4.27 5.86
N TYR A 101 -2.53 4.19 6.29
CA TYR A 101 -1.87 2.93 6.59
C TYR A 101 -2.58 2.18 7.71
N MET A 102 -2.83 2.84 8.85
CA MET A 102 -3.50 2.23 10.00
C MET A 102 -4.93 1.80 9.66
N PHE A 103 -5.67 2.62 8.91
CA PHE A 103 -7.02 2.30 8.44
C PHE A 103 -7.06 0.98 7.66
N VAL A 104 -6.11 0.78 6.75
CA VAL A 104 -6.01 -0.46 5.95
C VAL A 104 -5.48 -1.62 6.82
N LYS A 105 -4.48 -1.37 7.69
CA LYS A 105 -3.90 -2.38 8.59
C LYS A 105 -4.94 -2.96 9.55
N GLU A 106 -5.84 -2.13 10.07
CA GLU A 106 -6.94 -2.58 10.93
C GLU A 106 -7.89 -3.54 10.23
N ARG A 107 -8.21 -3.27 8.96
CA ARG A 107 -9.12 -4.08 8.13
C ARG A 107 -8.44 -5.30 7.53
N ARG A 108 -7.11 -5.24 7.33
CA ARG A 108 -6.31 -6.33 6.79
C ARG A 108 -4.95 -6.39 7.50
N LYS A 109 -4.91 -7.12 8.62
CA LYS A 109 -3.74 -7.21 9.52
C LYS A 109 -2.45 -7.67 8.84
N GLN A 110 -2.54 -8.42 7.74
CA GLN A 110 -1.39 -8.94 7.01
C GLN A 110 -0.72 -7.94 6.04
N ILE A 111 -1.24 -6.71 5.87
CA ILE A 111 -0.53 -5.76 5.00
C ILE A 111 0.86 -5.45 5.57
N ALA A 112 1.82 -5.40 4.66
CA ALA A 112 3.21 -5.03 4.87
C ALA A 112 3.79 -4.63 3.51
N PRO A 113 3.50 -3.41 3.01
CA PRO A 113 4.28 -2.79 1.94
C PRO A 113 5.78 -2.96 2.19
N ASN A 114 6.53 -3.31 1.14
CA ASN A 114 7.98 -3.38 1.25
C ASN A 114 8.57 -1.98 1.59
N PRO A 115 9.78 -1.90 2.17
CA PRO A 115 10.35 -0.62 2.59
C PRO A 115 10.44 0.44 1.49
N GLY A 116 10.82 0.07 0.25
CA GLY A 116 10.91 1.03 -0.85
C GLY A 116 9.55 1.61 -1.26
N PHE A 117 8.47 0.84 -1.15
CA PHE A 117 7.11 1.35 -1.35
C PHE A 117 6.65 2.25 -0.22
N VAL A 118 7.11 2.02 1.01
CA VAL A 118 6.85 2.91 2.14
C VAL A 118 7.56 4.24 1.97
N GLU A 119 8.82 4.24 1.53
CA GLU A 119 9.56 5.45 1.20
C GLU A 119 8.87 6.25 0.08
N GLN A 120 8.36 5.56 -0.95
CA GLN A 120 7.57 6.21 -2.01
C GLN A 120 6.23 6.77 -1.52
N LEU A 121 5.57 6.12 -0.55
CA LEU A 121 4.36 6.66 0.09
C LEU A 121 4.67 7.91 0.93
N LEU A 122 5.80 7.93 1.65
CA LEU A 122 6.28 9.12 2.38
C LEU A 122 6.56 10.28 1.43
N GLU A 123 7.15 10.01 0.26
CA GLU A 123 7.35 11.03 -0.76
C GLU A 123 6.04 11.53 -1.34
N TYR A 124 5.09 10.63 -1.60
CA TYR A 124 3.76 11.01 -2.08
C TYR A 124 2.98 11.86 -1.08
N GLU A 125 3.13 11.63 0.22
CA GLU A 125 2.55 12.49 1.24
C GLU A 125 3.04 13.94 1.12
N LYS A 126 4.33 14.16 0.87
CA LYS A 126 4.90 15.51 0.67
C LYS A 126 4.37 16.19 -0.60
N VAL A 127 4.04 15.40 -1.63
CA VAL A 127 3.39 15.92 -2.84
C VAL A 127 1.96 16.36 -2.55
N LEU A 128 1.24 15.65 -1.69
CA LEU A 128 -0.16 15.93 -1.36
C LEU A 128 -0.35 17.02 -0.29
N PHE A 129 0.60 17.19 0.63
CA PHE A 129 0.45 18.06 1.80
C PHE A 129 1.66 18.99 1.98
N VAL A 130 1.40 20.25 2.33
CA VAL A 130 2.44 21.28 2.50
C VAL A 130 3.32 21.06 3.74
N SER A 131 2.80 20.37 4.76
CA SER A 131 3.51 20.06 6.00
C SER A 131 3.52 18.54 6.25
N PRO A 132 4.67 17.93 6.56
CA PRO A 132 4.70 16.54 6.98
C PRO A 132 3.86 16.35 8.24
N GLN A 133 2.91 15.40 8.20
CA GLN A 133 2.21 14.98 9.39
C GLN A 133 3.02 13.90 10.13
N GLU A 134 2.61 13.58 11.36
CA GLU A 134 3.29 12.76 12.39
C GLU A 134 4.30 11.69 11.92
N ASP A 135 5.31 11.36 12.74
CA ASP A 135 6.38 10.42 12.39
C ASP A 135 5.90 8.96 12.24
N PHE A 136 5.32 8.65 11.08
CA PHE A 136 4.86 7.32 10.68
C PHE A 136 5.96 6.25 10.78
N LEU A 137 7.23 6.63 10.59
CA LEU A 137 8.32 5.66 10.56
C LEU A 137 8.56 5.03 11.94
N VAL A 138 8.35 5.75 13.04
CA VAL A 138 8.45 5.17 14.38
C VAL A 138 7.42 4.05 14.57
N ASP A 139 6.16 4.31 14.20
CA ASP A 139 5.08 3.31 14.23
C ASP A 139 5.38 2.13 13.30
N TYR A 140 5.86 2.41 12.09
CA TYR A 140 6.24 1.39 11.11
C TYR A 140 7.29 0.43 11.67
N PHE A 141 8.32 0.98 12.32
CA PHE A 141 9.40 0.19 12.91
C PHE A 141 8.91 -0.72 14.03
N LYS A 142 8.08 -0.19 14.94
CA LYS A 142 7.44 -0.98 16.00
C LYS A 142 6.58 -2.12 15.44
N ILE A 143 5.81 -1.86 14.37
CA ILE A 143 4.90 -2.83 13.76
C ILE A 143 5.66 -3.98 13.07
N HIS A 144 6.69 -3.67 12.28
CA HIS A 144 7.27 -4.64 11.35
C HIS A 144 8.58 -5.25 11.81
N TYR A 145 9.41 -4.51 12.53
CA TYR A 145 10.71 -5.01 12.98
C TYR A 145 10.69 -5.53 14.41
N ARG A 146 9.53 -5.43 15.11
CA ARG A 146 9.33 -5.91 16.49
C ARG A 146 10.39 -5.38 17.46
N ILE A 147 10.90 -4.19 17.19
CA ILE A 147 11.98 -3.57 17.96
C ILE A 147 11.47 -2.88 19.24
N ASN A 148 10.51 -3.51 19.92
CA ASN A 148 9.83 -3.00 21.12
C ASN A 148 10.78 -2.77 22.32
N LYS A 149 12.03 -3.23 22.23
CA LYS A 149 13.08 -2.96 23.21
C LYS A 149 13.60 -1.51 23.17
N PHE A 150 13.37 -0.78 22.07
CA PHE A 150 13.78 0.62 21.93
C PHE A 150 12.60 1.56 22.19
N SER A 151 12.89 2.71 22.81
CA SER A 151 11.94 3.80 22.98
C SER A 151 11.68 4.53 21.67
N ASP A 152 10.60 5.31 21.61
CA ASP A 152 10.28 6.13 20.43
C ASP A 152 11.39 7.12 20.10
N GLU A 153 12.04 7.67 21.12
CA GLU A 153 13.17 8.59 20.96
C GLU A 153 14.39 7.90 20.35
N GLN A 154 14.66 6.64 20.71
CA GLN A 154 15.79 5.87 20.15
C GLN A 154 15.54 5.54 18.68
N ILE A 155 14.31 5.16 18.32
CA ILE A 155 13.92 4.89 16.93
C ILE A 155 14.00 6.18 16.11
N ALA A 156 13.46 7.29 16.64
CA ALA A 156 13.52 8.60 16.00
C ALA A 156 14.96 9.09 15.79
N MET A 157 15.87 8.83 16.73
CA MET A 157 17.28 9.18 16.58
C MET A 157 17.94 8.38 15.45
N ALA A 158 17.74 7.06 15.41
CA ALA A 158 18.27 6.21 14.34
C ALA A 158 17.72 6.62 12.96
N LEU A 159 16.42 6.96 12.89
CA LEU A 159 15.80 7.50 11.68
C LEU A 159 16.40 8.85 11.26
N LYS A 160 16.73 9.72 12.21
CA LYS A 160 17.38 10.99 11.91
C LYS A 160 18.81 10.78 11.38
N GLU A 161 19.59 9.92 12.04
CA GLU A 161 20.97 9.57 11.65
C GLU A 161 21.03 8.88 10.29
N SER A 162 20.02 8.09 9.94
CA SER A 162 19.95 7.41 8.65
C SER A 162 19.43 8.28 7.51
N ASN A 163 19.11 9.56 7.77
CA ASN A 163 18.37 10.41 6.83
C ASN A 163 17.02 9.79 6.40
N ARG A 164 16.33 9.17 7.36
CA ARG A 164 15.04 8.48 7.25
C ARG A 164 15.02 7.27 6.30
N ASP A 165 16.19 6.78 5.91
CA ASP A 165 16.36 5.51 5.20
C ASP A 165 16.04 4.35 6.15
N ILE A 166 15.08 3.52 5.76
CA ILE A 166 14.54 2.44 6.60
C ILE A 166 15.59 1.35 6.80
N ALA A 167 16.33 0.98 5.76
CA ALA A 167 17.33 -0.09 5.85
C ALA A 167 18.50 0.32 6.75
N LYS A 168 18.99 1.56 6.60
CA LYS A 168 20.06 2.11 7.44
C LYS A 168 19.63 2.32 8.89
N ALA A 169 18.42 2.83 9.14
CA ALA A 169 17.91 2.97 10.50
C ALA A 169 17.77 1.62 11.21
N PHE A 170 17.36 0.58 10.50
CA PHE A 170 17.29 -0.77 11.06
C PHE A 170 18.67 -1.31 11.48
N ILE A 171 19.72 -1.04 10.70
CA ILE A 171 21.09 -1.42 11.04
C ILE A 171 21.57 -0.70 12.32
N LEU A 172 21.22 0.57 12.50
CA LEU A 172 21.58 1.33 13.72
C LEU A 172 20.87 0.82 14.99
N LEU A 173 19.73 0.13 14.84
CA LEU A 173 18.92 -0.42 15.93
C LEU A 173 19.22 -1.91 16.21
N CYS A 174 20.20 -2.52 15.54
CA CYS A 174 20.59 -3.92 15.78
C CYS A 174 21.96 -3.99 16.46
#